data_AF-A0A3A0E0M9-F1
#
_entry.id   AF-A0A3A0E0M9-F1
#
_cell.length_a   1.000
_cell.length_b   1.000
_cell.length_c   1.000
_cell.angle_alpha   90.00
_cell.angle_beta   90.00
_cell.angle_gamma   90.00
#
_symmetry.space_group_name_H-M   'P 1'
#
loop_
_entity.id
_entity.type
_entity.pdbx_description
1 polymer ?
#
loop_
_entity_poly.entity_id
_entity_poly.type
_entity_poly.pdbx_seq_one_letter_code
_entity_poly.pdbx_strand_id
1 'polypeptide(L)'
;MKIRIVLTGRGYDAARLPERLDLAAGATVSAALAAIQAEFGEGKLPASTLVVHSGKHLGAVAGYDDAPLAEGDEIMLLQPVAGG
;
A
#
# COMPACT_ATOMS: atom_id res chain seq x y z
N MET A 1 3.52 -1.85 15.59
CA MET A 1 2.21 -2.41 15.22
C MET A 1 2.33 -3.13 13.91
N LYS A 2 1.56 -4.20 13.70
CA LYS A 2 1.63 -5.02 12.50
C LYS A 2 0.39 -4.81 11.65
N ILE A 3 0.58 -4.47 10.38
CA ILE A 3 -0.51 -4.30 9.41
C ILE A 3 -0.40 -5.35 8.30
N ARG A 4 -1.51 -5.64 7.63
CA ARG A 4 -1.60 -6.52 6.47
C ARG A 4 -1.45 -5.71 5.19
N ILE A 5 -0.63 -6.19 4.25
CA ILE A 5 -0.48 -5.61 2.91
C ILE A 5 -1.11 -6.57 1.91
N VAL A 6 -1.95 -6.03 1.05
CA VAL A 6 -2.49 -6.74 -0.12
C VAL A 6 -2.10 -5.96 -1.36
N LEU A 7 -1.31 -6.56 -2.24
CA LEU A 7 -1.02 -6.00 -3.56
C LEU A 7 -1.77 -6.80 -4.62
N THR A 8 -2.47 -6.10 -5.50
CA THR A 8 -3.25 -6.72 -6.59
C THR A 8 -3.20 -5.84 -7.85
N GLY A 9 -3.55 -6.42 -9.00
CA GLY A 9 -3.66 -5.69 -10.27
C GLY A 9 -2.59 -6.04 -11.30
N ARG A 10 -1.97 -5.05 -11.94
CA ARG A 10 -0.82 -5.30 -12.84
C ARG A 10 0.44 -5.56 -12.00
N GLY A 11 1.30 -6.48 -12.42
CA GLY A 11 2.67 -6.61 -11.91
C GLY A 11 2.81 -6.93 -10.41
N TYR A 12 1.74 -7.36 -9.73
CA TYR A 12 1.79 -7.76 -8.31
C TYR A 12 2.63 -9.02 -8.09
N ASP A 13 2.70 -9.87 -9.11
CA ASP A 13 3.50 -11.10 -9.17
C ASP A 13 5.01 -10.82 -9.17
N ALA A 14 5.42 -9.68 -9.70
CA ALA A 14 6.82 -9.24 -9.72
C ALA A 14 7.27 -8.61 -8.38
N ALA A 15 6.33 -8.16 -7.54
CA ALA A 15 6.62 -7.50 -6.29
C ALA A 15 6.81 -8.52 -5.16
N ARG A 16 8.02 -8.64 -4.61
CA ARG A 16 8.30 -9.48 -3.43
C ARG A 16 8.04 -8.73 -2.13
N LEU A 17 6.81 -8.23 -1.96
CA LEU A 17 6.41 -7.59 -0.71
C LEU A 17 6.04 -8.63 0.36
N PRO A 18 6.32 -8.34 1.64
CA PRO A 18 5.80 -9.16 2.72
C PRO A 18 4.28 -8.99 2.85
N GLU A 19 3.57 -10.06 3.24
CA GLU A 19 2.12 -9.99 3.52
C GLU A 19 1.80 -9.10 4.73
N ARG A 20 2.77 -8.90 5.61
CA ARG A 20 2.63 -8.08 6.80
C ARG A 20 3.84 -7.19 7.00
N LEU A 21 3.58 -5.98 7.47
CA LEU A 21 4.60 -4.96 7.73
C LEU A 21 4.54 -4.51 9.18
N ASP A 22 5.72 -4.41 9.78
CA ASP A 22 5.88 -3.87 11.13
C ASP A 22 6.15 -2.36 11.03
N LEU A 23 5.28 -1.56 11.64
CA LEU A 23 5.33 -0.09 11.67
C LEU A 23 5.39 0.42 13.10
N ALA A 24 5.76 1.69 13.27
CA ALA A 24 5.63 2.36 14.56
C ALA A 24 4.15 2.40 15.02
N ALA A 25 3.91 2.38 16.33
CA ALA A 25 2.55 2.51 16.86
C ALA A 25 1.95 3.88 16.49
N GLY A 26 0.71 3.88 15.99
CA GLY A 26 0.04 5.11 15.53
C GLY A 26 0.61 5.68 14.23
N ALA A 27 1.33 4.88 13.43
CA ALA A 27 1.77 5.30 12.12
C ALA A 27 0.59 5.59 11.18
N THR A 28 0.88 6.29 10.09
CA THR A 28 -0.10 6.71 9.08
C THR A 28 0.02 5.90 7.79
N VAL A 29 -0.94 6.08 6.88
CA VAL A 29 -0.89 5.52 5.52
C VAL A 29 0.39 5.94 4.80
N SER A 30 0.81 7.20 4.95
CA SER A 30 2.06 7.70 4.36
C SER A 30 3.30 6.97 4.86
N ALA A 31 3.37 6.68 6.16
CA ALA A 31 4.45 5.89 6.73
C ALA A 31 4.43 4.44 6.22
N ALA A 32 3.24 3.83 6.10
CA ALA A 32 3.10 2.50 5.53
C ALA A 32 3.56 2.46 4.06
N LEU A 33 3.14 3.41 3.23
CA LEU A 33 3.54 3.50 1.82
C LEU A 33 5.05 3.72 1.66
N ALA A 34 5.66 4.54 2.51
CA ALA A 34 7.11 4.73 2.49
C ALA A 34 7.87 3.43 2.79
N ALA A 35 7.40 2.66 3.77
CA ALA A 35 8.00 1.37 4.11
C ALA A 35 7.73 0.30 3.03
N ILE A 36 6.52 0.25 2.44
CA ILE A 36 6.23 -0.61 1.29
C ILE A 36 7.15 -0.26 0.11
N GLN A 37 7.35 1.03 -0.16
CA GLN A 37 8.22 1.50 -1.23
C GLN A 37 9.70 1.13 -1.00
N ALA A 38 10.14 1.09 0.26
CA ALA A 38 11.49 0.61 0.59
C ALA A 38 11.66 -0.90 0.32
N GLU A 39 10.62 -1.69 0.60
CA GLU A 39 10.60 -3.15 0.35
C GLU A 39 10.41 -3.49 -1.14
N PHE A 40 9.79 -2.60 -1.92
CA PHE A 40 9.54 -2.82 -3.36
C PHE A 40 10.82 -2.87 -4.21
N GLY A 41 11.97 -2.46 -3.66
CA GLY A 41 13.28 -2.53 -4.32
C GLY A 41 13.47 -1.47 -5.40
N GLU A 42 14.08 -1.84 -6.55
CA GLU A 42 14.38 -0.92 -7.66
C GLU A 42 13.12 -0.41 -8.39
N GLY A 43 11.96 -1.03 -8.17
CA GLY A 43 10.67 -0.57 -8.68
C GLY A 43 10.01 0.46 -7.77
N LYS A 44 9.45 1.52 -8.34
CA LYS A 44 8.51 2.41 -7.63
C LYS A 44 7.08 1.95 -7.82
N LEU A 45 6.27 2.06 -6.77
CA LEU A 45 4.82 1.97 -6.93
C LEU A 45 4.40 3.04 -7.94
N PRO A 46 3.71 2.68 -9.04
CA PRO A 46 3.21 3.65 -9.98
C PRO A 46 2.34 4.70 -9.28
N ALA A 47 2.44 5.95 -9.69
CA ALA A 47 1.68 7.05 -9.09
C ALA A 47 0.14 6.84 -9.20
N SER A 48 -0.31 6.05 -10.18
CA SER A 48 -1.70 5.65 -10.37
C SER A 48 -2.16 4.46 -9.52
N THR A 49 -1.28 3.87 -8.71
CA THR A 49 -1.64 2.77 -7.79
C THR A 49 -2.65 3.30 -6.78
N LEU A 50 -3.82 2.67 -6.71
CA LEU A 50 -4.88 3.04 -5.77
C LEU A 50 -4.55 2.53 -4.37
N VAL A 51 -4.90 3.32 -3.37
CA VAL A 51 -4.68 3.04 -1.95
C VAL A 51 -6.02 2.86 -1.27
N VAL A 52 -6.20 1.71 -0.63
CA VAL A 52 -7.39 1.36 0.14
C VAL A 52 -6.96 0.98 1.55
N HIS A 53 -7.60 1.57 2.55
CA HIS A 53 -7.37 1.28 3.98
C HIS A 53 -8.64 0.72 4.58
N SER A 54 -8.58 -0.53 5.07
CA SER A 54 -9.69 -1.23 5.71
C SER A 54 -11.01 -1.12 4.91
N GLY A 55 -10.91 -1.28 3.59
CA GLY A 55 -12.04 -1.21 2.64
C GLY A 55 -12.41 0.20 2.15
N LYS A 56 -11.81 1.27 2.70
CA LYS A 56 -12.04 2.66 2.26
C LYS A 56 -11.00 3.07 1.22
N HIS A 57 -11.44 3.50 0.04
CA HIS A 57 -10.57 4.13 -0.96
C HIS A 57 -10.08 5.48 -0.43
N LEU A 58 -8.77 5.67 -0.39
CA LEU A 58 -8.13 6.92 0.07
C LEU A 58 -7.56 7.76 -1.06
N GLY A 59 -7.34 7.18 -2.25
CA GLY A 59 -6.88 7.89 -3.44
C GLY A 59 -5.90 7.03 -4.22
N ALA A 60 -4.96 7.70 -4.89
CA ALA A 60 -3.83 7.05 -5.54
C ALA A 60 -2.51 7.45 -4.86
N VAL A 61 -1.42 6.72 -5.10
CA VAL A 61 -0.09 7.07 -4.57
C VAL A 61 0.32 8.52 -4.91
N ALA A 62 -0.14 9.06 -6.05
CA ALA A 62 0.05 10.47 -6.43
C ALA A 62 -0.64 11.48 -5.50
N GLY A 63 -1.71 11.08 -4.81
CA GLY A 63 -2.54 11.92 -3.97
C GLY A 63 -3.60 11.07 -3.27
N TYR A 64 -3.41 10.86 -1.97
CA TYR A 64 -4.29 10.09 -1.10
C TYR A 64 -4.52 10.83 0.22
N ASP A 65 -5.64 10.53 0.88
CA ASP A 65 -5.92 11.00 2.22
C ASP A 65 -5.04 10.26 3.24
N ASP A 66 -4.21 10.98 3.99
CA ASP A 66 -3.32 10.36 4.97
C ASP A 66 -4.08 10.05 6.27
N ALA A 67 -4.49 8.79 6.41
CA ALA A 67 -5.23 8.29 7.57
C ALA A 67 -4.29 7.66 8.62
N PRO A 68 -4.63 7.73 9.92
CA PRO A 68 -3.94 6.96 10.95
C PRO A 68 -4.26 5.47 10.80
N LEU A 69 -3.30 4.62 11.15
CA LEU A 69 -3.42 3.16 11.14
C LEU A 69 -3.44 2.60 12.56
N ALA A 70 -4.14 1.47 12.70
CA ALA A 70 -4.19 0.67 13.92
C ALA A 70 -3.54 -0.71 13.71
N GLU A 71 -3.29 -1.41 14.83
CA GLU A 71 -2.84 -2.80 14.80
C GLU A 71 -3.84 -3.68 14.04
N GLY A 72 -3.34 -4.51 13.13
CA GLY A 72 -4.15 -5.43 12.34
C GLY A 72 -4.87 -4.80 11.14
N ASP A 73 -4.73 -3.50 10.90
CA ASP A 73 -5.32 -2.84 9.74
C ASP A 73 -4.79 -3.43 8.42
N GLU A 74 -5.60 -3.30 7.37
CA GLU A 74 -5.24 -3.71 6.03
C GLU A 74 -5.01 -2.50 5.12
N ILE A 75 -3.88 -2.51 4.41
CA ILE A 75 -3.61 -1.63 3.28
C ILE A 75 -3.62 -2.47 2.01
N MET A 76 -4.56 -2.16 1.14
CA MET A 76 -4.65 -2.75 -0.20
C MET A 76 -4.18 -1.75 -1.24
N LEU A 77 -3.23 -2.19 -2.07
CA LEU A 77 -2.69 -1.47 -3.20
C LEU A 77 -3.19 -2.12 -4.49
N LEU A 78 -3.90 -1.34 -5.31
CA LEU A 78 -4.40 -1.83 -6.59
C LEU A 78 -3.69 -1.11 -7.73
N GLN A 79 -2.92 -1.84 -8.53
CA GLN A 79 -2.38 -1.31 -9.78
C GLN A 79 -3.43 -1.46 -10.89
N PRO A 80 -3.98 -0.36 -11.43
CA PRO A 80 -4.98 -0.45 -12.48
C PRO A 80 -4.44 -1.24 -13.67
N VAL A 81 -5.12 -2.33 -14.05
CA VAL A 81 -4.88 -2.97 -15.34
C VAL A 81 -5.52 -2.08 -16.40
N ALA A 82 -4.77 -1.61 -17.39
CA ALA A 82 -5.36 -0.97 -18.56
C ALA A 82 -6.23 -2.03 -19.26
N GLY A 83 -7.53 -1.97 -19.03
CA GLY A 83 -8.53 -2.81 -19.68
C GLY A 83 -9.15 -2.04 -20.84
N GLY A 84 -8.80 -2.48 -22.04
CA GLY A 84 -9.62 -2.39 -23.25
C GLY A 84 -9.78 -3.81 -23.77
#